data_AF-A0A1V2H435-F1
#
_entry.id   AF-A0A1V2H435-F1
#
_cell.length_a   1.000
_cell.length_b   1.000
_cell.length_c   1.000
_cell.angle_alpha   90.00
_cell.angle_beta   90.00
_cell.angle_gamma   90.00
#
_symmetry.space_group_name_H-M   'P 1'
#
loop_
_entity.id
_entity.type
_entity.pdbx_description
1 polymer ?
#
loop_
_entity_poly.entity_id
_entity_poly.type
_entity_poly.pdbx_seq_one_letter_code
_entity_poly.pdbx_strand_id
1 'polypeptide(L)'
;MNPGLAIERVAACDGRLLDRGLCERKGLFAPGLHYSAGACGSAVSHIMLWNDCITRDVPVHIAEDDAVIRPDFHDVAAPLLDALGDWDIVLWSHNDNWPVGLVPPVPGTVSVLEGTPLSALILGEAYPIFRAFRGMPALVPLASAAGLGLYSVSPQGARKLLRRCLPLSGQPARYARDLAQTWRNTALDVELSRHYAGLRAFLAVPVMAVMINDETMSTILNP
;
A
#
# COMPACT_ATOMS: atom_id res chain seq x y z
N MET A 1 18.16 5.67 -2.13
CA MET A 1 17.25 6.68 -1.55
C MET A 1 17.13 6.60 -0.03
N ASN A 2 17.42 5.46 0.61
CA ASN A 2 17.25 5.30 2.06
C ASN A 2 18.58 4.96 2.78
N PRO A 3 19.57 5.87 2.81
CA PRO A 3 20.84 5.60 3.51
C PRO A 3 20.59 5.41 5.01
N GLY A 4 21.27 4.42 5.59
CA GLY A 4 21.24 4.15 7.04
C GLY A 4 20.08 3.29 7.53
N LEU A 5 19.10 2.95 6.67
CA LEU A 5 18.06 1.98 7.02
C LEU A 5 18.54 0.55 6.69
N ALA A 6 18.33 -0.37 7.63
CA ALA A 6 18.58 -1.78 7.43
C ALA A 6 17.47 -2.35 6.53
N ILE A 7 17.79 -2.64 5.27
CA ILE A 7 16.81 -3.08 4.27
C ILE A 7 17.31 -4.38 3.63
N GLU A 8 16.43 -5.38 3.61
CA GLU A 8 16.58 -6.56 2.78
C GLU A 8 15.96 -6.30 1.40
N ARG A 9 16.69 -6.59 0.32
CA ARG A 9 16.20 -6.44 -1.04
C ARG A 9 15.68 -7.78 -1.55
N VAL A 10 14.39 -7.82 -1.88
CA VAL A 10 13.74 -8.97 -2.51
C VAL A 10 13.51 -8.64 -3.98
N ALA A 11 13.86 -9.56 -4.87
CA ALA A 11 13.61 -9.38 -6.30
C ALA A 11 12.10 -9.37 -6.57
N ALA A 12 11.61 -8.30 -7.19
CA ALA A 12 10.23 -8.23 -7.65
C ALA A 12 10.00 -9.17 -8.84
N CYS A 13 8.76 -9.62 -8.98
CA CYS A 13 8.33 -10.40 -10.11
C CYS A 13 8.13 -9.49 -11.35
N ASP A 14 8.84 -9.80 -12.44
CA ASP A 14 8.57 -9.16 -13.74
C ASP A 14 7.27 -9.72 -14.32
N GLY A 15 6.23 -8.90 -14.33
CA GLY A 15 4.93 -9.32 -14.82
C GLY A 15 4.85 -9.59 -16.32
N ARG A 16 5.87 -9.23 -17.12
CA ARG A 16 6.00 -9.65 -18.53
C ARG A 16 6.41 -11.13 -18.66
N LEU A 17 7.06 -11.67 -17.63
CA LEU A 17 7.52 -13.06 -17.58
C LEU A 17 6.55 -13.98 -16.82
N LEU A 18 5.46 -13.44 -16.28
CA LEU A 18 4.44 -14.22 -15.57
C LEU A 18 3.64 -15.13 -16.52
N ASP A 19 3.57 -16.43 -16.19
CA ASP A 19 2.56 -17.33 -16.75
C ASP A 19 1.19 -17.02 -16.10
N ARG A 20 0.40 -16.18 -16.78
CA ARG A 20 -0.95 -15.83 -16.33
C ARG A 20 -1.86 -17.04 -16.17
N GLY A 21 -1.74 -18.04 -17.05
CA GLY A 21 -2.53 -19.26 -16.96
C GLY A 21 -2.19 -20.05 -15.70
N LEU A 22 -0.92 -20.09 -15.29
CA LEU A 22 -0.52 -20.66 -14.01
C LEU A 22 -1.09 -19.86 -12.83
N CYS A 23 -1.03 -18.53 -12.87
CA CYS A 23 -1.61 -17.68 -11.82
C CYS A 23 -3.12 -17.92 -11.66
N GLU A 24 -3.86 -18.08 -12.76
CA GLU A 24 -5.28 -18.44 -12.74
C GLU A 24 -5.51 -19.83 -12.12
N ARG A 25 -4.76 -20.85 -12.57
CA ARG A 25 -4.85 -22.21 -12.01
C ARG A 25 -4.50 -22.27 -10.51
N LYS A 26 -3.64 -21.37 -10.04
CA LYS A 26 -3.24 -21.24 -8.63
C LYS A 26 -4.19 -20.36 -7.82
N GLY A 27 -5.24 -19.80 -8.44
CA GLY A 27 -6.23 -18.96 -7.77
C GLY A 27 -5.71 -17.56 -7.40
N LEU A 28 -4.59 -17.12 -8.00
CA LEU A 28 -4.08 -15.77 -7.79
C LEU A 28 -4.90 -14.74 -8.58
N PHE A 29 -5.23 -15.07 -9.83
CA PHE A 29 -5.99 -14.21 -10.74
C PHE A 29 -7.30 -14.92 -11.13
N ALA A 30 -8.38 -14.15 -11.24
CA ALA A 30 -9.61 -14.63 -11.86
C ALA A 30 -9.44 -14.62 -13.39
N PRO A 31 -10.13 -15.52 -14.12
CA PRO A 31 -10.16 -15.45 -15.57
C PRO A 31 -10.60 -14.07 -16.06
N GLY A 32 -9.86 -13.50 -17.02
CA GLY A 32 -10.17 -12.18 -17.58
C GLY A 32 -9.69 -10.99 -16.75
N LEU A 33 -8.76 -11.16 -15.81
CA LEU A 33 -8.16 -10.03 -15.09
C LEU A 33 -7.42 -9.07 -16.04
N HIS A 34 -7.95 -7.86 -16.19
CA HIS A 34 -7.42 -6.82 -17.09
C HIS A 34 -6.36 -5.89 -16.45
N TYR A 35 -5.56 -6.41 -15.53
CA TYR A 35 -4.40 -5.68 -15.00
C TYR A 35 -3.29 -5.61 -16.05
N SER A 36 -2.48 -4.56 -16.02
CA SER A 36 -1.26 -4.48 -16.83
C SER A 36 -0.24 -5.53 -16.40
N ALA A 37 0.79 -5.78 -17.22
CA ALA A 37 1.89 -6.66 -16.82
C ALA A 37 2.56 -6.15 -15.53
N GLY A 38 2.88 -4.86 -15.45
CA GLY A 38 3.46 -4.24 -14.25
C GLY A 38 2.59 -4.43 -13.01
N ALA A 39 1.27 -4.20 -13.11
CA ALA A 39 0.35 -4.39 -12.00
C ALA A 39 0.26 -5.86 -11.55
N CYS A 40 0.31 -6.83 -12.48
CA CYS A 40 0.41 -8.25 -12.12
C CYS A 40 1.74 -8.59 -11.43
N GLY A 41 2.86 -8.06 -11.91
CA GLY A 41 4.18 -8.27 -11.33
C GLY A 41 4.28 -7.73 -9.90
N SER A 42 3.83 -6.48 -9.70
CA SER A 42 3.70 -5.88 -8.36
C SER A 42 2.80 -6.73 -7.47
N ALA A 43 1.59 -7.10 -7.94
CA ALA A 43 0.67 -7.90 -7.15
C ALA A 43 1.27 -9.23 -6.66
N VAL A 44 1.91 -9.99 -7.56
CA VAL A 44 2.54 -11.26 -7.21
C VAL A 44 3.71 -11.05 -6.24
N SER A 45 4.48 -9.97 -6.39
CA SER A 45 5.57 -9.63 -5.48
C SER A 45 5.07 -9.40 -4.05
N HIS A 46 4.01 -8.61 -3.87
CA HIS A 46 3.40 -8.39 -2.55
C HIS A 46 2.78 -9.68 -1.98
N ILE A 47 2.10 -10.48 -2.80
CA ILE A 47 1.54 -11.77 -2.40
C ILE A 47 2.64 -12.71 -1.90
N MET A 48 3.81 -12.75 -2.55
CA MET A 48 4.96 -13.53 -2.09
C MET A 48 5.45 -13.05 -0.72
N LEU A 49 5.60 -11.74 -0.54
CA LEU A 49 6.02 -11.15 0.74
C LEU A 49 4.98 -11.36 1.85
N TRP A 50 3.69 -11.39 1.53
CA TRP A 50 2.64 -11.76 2.49
C TRP A 50 2.76 -13.23 2.91
N ASN A 51 3.09 -14.14 1.98
CA ASN A 51 3.34 -15.53 2.34
C ASN A 51 4.62 -15.69 3.18
N ASP A 52 5.67 -14.91 2.92
CA ASP A 52 6.88 -14.88 3.77
C ASP A 52 6.55 -14.41 5.20
N CYS A 53 5.80 -13.31 5.34
CA CYS A 53 5.29 -12.82 6.62
C CYS A 53 4.53 -13.92 7.40
N ILE A 54 3.68 -14.67 6.70
CA ILE A 54 2.93 -15.79 7.30
C ILE A 54 3.84 -16.94 7.70
N THR A 55 4.82 -17.27 6.88
CA THR A 55 5.71 -18.42 7.08
C THR A 55 6.67 -18.18 8.24
N ARG A 56 7.18 -16.95 8.36
CA ARG A 56 8.08 -16.54 9.45
C ARG A 56 7.34 -16.22 10.74
N ASP A 57 6.01 -16.03 10.66
CA ASP A 57 5.13 -15.63 11.75
C ASP A 57 5.61 -14.37 12.50
N VAL A 58 6.16 -13.42 11.74
CA VAL A 58 6.59 -12.11 12.25
C VAL A 58 6.02 -10.99 11.38
N PRO A 59 5.65 -9.83 11.96
CA PRO A 59 5.30 -8.65 11.18
C PRO A 59 6.45 -8.25 10.26
N VAL A 60 6.11 -7.76 9.06
CA VAL A 60 7.09 -7.25 8.09
C VAL A 60 6.74 -5.84 7.64
N HIS A 61 7.77 -5.04 7.39
CA HIS A 61 7.66 -3.76 6.72
C HIS A 61 8.03 -3.97 5.25
N ILE A 62 7.13 -3.60 4.34
CA ILE A 62 7.31 -3.79 2.90
C ILE A 62 7.32 -2.41 2.26
N ALA A 63 8.36 -2.13 1.47
CA ALA A 63 8.53 -0.88 0.74
C ALA A 63 8.75 -1.16 -0.75
N GLU A 64 8.14 -0.34 -1.60
CA GLU A 64 8.49 -0.24 -3.01
C GLU A 64 9.85 0.46 -3.18
N ASP A 65 10.50 0.24 -4.31
CA ASP A 65 11.90 0.63 -4.53
C ASP A 65 12.10 2.14 -4.72
N ASP A 66 11.04 2.86 -5.08
CA ASP A 66 10.98 4.31 -5.22
C ASP A 66 10.45 5.04 -3.97
N ALA A 67 10.25 4.32 -2.87
CA ALA A 67 9.85 4.92 -1.60
C ALA A 67 11.01 5.70 -0.96
N VAL A 68 10.78 6.98 -0.68
CA VAL A 68 11.63 7.80 0.20
C VAL A 68 11.10 7.68 1.62
N ILE A 69 11.85 7.02 2.48
CA ILE A 69 11.43 6.67 3.84
C ILE A 69 12.08 7.63 4.84
N ARG A 70 11.41 7.96 5.93
CA ARG A 70 12.03 8.69 7.04
C ARG A 70 13.18 7.91 7.68
N PRO A 71 14.33 8.53 8.00
CA PRO A 71 15.49 7.81 8.56
C PRO A 71 15.24 7.18 9.92
N ASP A 72 14.31 7.72 10.71
CA ASP A 72 13.92 7.25 12.05
C ASP A 72 12.75 6.24 12.02
N PHE A 73 12.47 5.64 10.86
CA PHE A 73 11.28 4.81 10.65
C PHE A 73 11.15 3.68 11.67
N HIS A 74 12.20 2.89 11.90
CA HIS A 74 12.12 1.74 12.81
C HIS A 74 11.89 2.18 14.27
N ASP A 75 12.55 3.27 14.69
CA ASP A 75 12.41 3.82 16.05
C ASP A 75 11.00 4.35 16.31
N VAL A 76 10.32 4.84 15.26
CA VAL A 76 8.96 5.36 15.33
C VAL A 76 7.92 4.25 15.18
N ALA A 77 8.09 3.34 14.22
CA ALA A 77 7.11 2.33 13.88
C ALA A 77 6.94 1.30 15.00
N ALA A 78 8.03 0.83 15.61
CA ALA A 78 7.99 -0.20 16.64
C ALA A 78 7.07 0.17 17.83
N PRO A 79 7.28 1.29 18.55
CA PRO A 79 6.43 1.63 19.69
C PRO A 79 4.97 1.91 19.30
N LEU A 80 4.72 2.41 18.09
CA LEU A 80 3.35 2.66 17.62
C LEU A 80 2.60 1.37 17.32
N LEU A 81 3.25 0.40 16.67
CA LEU A 81 2.65 -0.90 16.38
C LEU A 81 2.43 -1.71 17.67
N ASP A 82 3.36 -1.61 18.63
CA ASP A 82 3.20 -2.23 19.95
C ASP A 82 2.02 -1.63 20.73
N ALA A 83 1.90 -0.30 20.74
CA ALA A 83 0.81 0.40 21.42
C ALA A 83 -0.57 0.12 20.79
N LEU A 84 -0.61 -0.13 19.48
CA LEU A 84 -1.82 -0.51 18.77
C LEU A 84 -2.29 -1.92 19.17
N GLY A 85 -1.37 -2.75 19.66
CA GLY A 85 -1.60 -4.14 20.02
C GLY A 85 -1.99 -4.95 18.79
N ASP A 86 -3.28 -5.22 18.65
CA ASP A 86 -3.73 -6.02 17.55
C ASP A 86 -4.08 -5.18 16.30
N TRP A 87 -3.31 -5.35 15.23
CA TRP A 87 -3.55 -4.71 13.92
C TRP A 87 -3.40 -5.69 12.74
N ASP A 88 -3.91 -5.32 11.57
CA ASP A 88 -3.80 -6.16 10.34
C ASP A 88 -2.80 -5.55 9.36
N ILE A 89 -2.95 -4.25 9.07
CA ILE A 89 -2.05 -3.50 8.17
C ILE A 89 -1.95 -2.05 8.61
N VAL A 90 -0.77 -1.45 8.49
CA VAL A 90 -0.55 -0.02 8.71
C VAL A 90 0.13 0.56 7.48
N LEU A 91 -0.52 1.53 6.83
CA LEU A 91 0.05 2.28 5.72
C LEU A 91 0.90 3.43 6.27
N TRP A 92 2.15 3.49 5.82
CA TRP A 92 3.11 4.54 6.17
C TRP A 92 3.30 5.54 5.02
N SER A 93 2.75 5.23 3.86
CA SER A 93 2.55 6.13 2.72
C SER A 93 1.23 5.78 2.03
N HIS A 94 0.81 6.64 1.12
CA HIS A 94 -0.30 6.39 0.20
C HIS A 94 -0.01 7.13 -1.12
N ASN A 95 -0.74 6.77 -2.17
CA ASN A 95 -0.77 7.56 -3.39
C ASN A 95 -1.47 8.89 -3.08
N ASP A 96 -0.81 9.99 -3.44
CA ASP A 96 -1.28 11.35 -3.22
C ASP A 96 -2.20 11.87 -4.34
N ASN A 97 -2.32 11.12 -5.44
CA ASN A 97 -3.25 11.35 -6.53
C ASN A 97 -4.59 10.58 -6.35
N TRP A 98 -4.80 9.91 -5.22
CA TRP A 98 -6.04 9.21 -4.88
C TRP A 98 -6.54 9.63 -3.47
N PRO A 99 -7.83 9.93 -3.29
CA PRO A 99 -8.34 10.43 -2.01
C PRO A 99 -8.35 9.34 -0.95
N VAL A 100 -7.83 9.60 0.24
CA VAL A 100 -7.84 8.61 1.33
C VAL A 100 -9.11 8.77 2.15
N GLY A 101 -9.86 7.68 2.33
CA GLY A 101 -10.99 7.60 3.25
C GLY A 101 -10.56 7.10 4.62
N LEU A 102 -10.84 7.88 5.66
CA LEU A 102 -10.63 7.54 7.07
C LEU A 102 -11.97 7.17 7.71
N VAL A 103 -11.94 6.23 8.67
CA VAL A 103 -13.14 5.86 9.43
C VAL A 103 -13.43 6.95 10.47
N PRO A 104 -14.54 7.69 10.36
CA PRO A 104 -14.89 8.71 11.33
C PRO A 104 -15.61 8.10 12.54
N PRO A 105 -15.74 8.86 13.65
CA PRO A 105 -16.50 8.41 14.81
C PRO A 105 -18.03 8.34 14.56
N VAL A 106 -18.52 8.88 13.44
CA VAL A 106 -19.95 8.94 13.10
C VAL A 106 -20.30 7.84 12.09
N PRO A 107 -21.14 6.84 12.48
CA PRO A 107 -21.55 5.77 11.58
C PRO A 107 -22.15 6.29 10.27
N GLY A 108 -21.78 5.67 9.15
CA GLY A 108 -22.30 6.02 7.82
C GLY A 108 -21.62 7.22 7.15
N THR A 109 -20.58 7.79 7.76
CA THR A 109 -19.77 8.87 7.15
C THR A 109 -18.34 8.41 6.84
N VAL A 110 -17.61 9.17 6.03
CA VAL A 110 -16.17 9.01 5.78
C VAL A 110 -15.50 10.37 5.87
N SER A 111 -14.38 10.46 6.59
CA SER A 111 -13.51 11.64 6.55
C SER A 111 -12.51 11.46 5.42
N VAL A 112 -12.38 12.46 4.54
CA VAL A 112 -11.54 12.35 3.35
C VAL A 112 -10.30 13.22 3.52
N LEU A 113 -9.12 12.60 3.37
CA LEU A 113 -7.86 13.32 3.24
C LEU A 113 -7.53 13.46 1.76
N GLU A 114 -7.40 14.71 1.34
CA GLU A 114 -7.03 15.13 -0.02
C GLU A 114 -6.08 16.31 0.07
N GLY A 115 -5.15 16.41 -0.87
CA GLY A 115 -4.19 17.49 -0.92
C GLY A 115 -3.43 17.53 -2.24
N THR A 116 -2.59 18.54 -2.38
CA THR A 116 -1.65 18.64 -3.50
C THR A 116 -0.69 17.45 -3.48
N PRO A 117 -0.46 16.77 -4.62
CA PRO A 117 0.52 15.70 -4.71
C PRO A 117 1.90 16.12 -4.17
N LEU A 118 2.39 15.39 -3.17
CA LEU A 118 3.71 15.56 -2.57
C LEU A 118 4.82 14.93 -3.43
N SER A 119 4.49 13.89 -4.19
CA SER A 119 5.39 13.15 -5.08
C SER A 119 6.08 14.06 -6.10
N ALA A 120 5.33 14.96 -6.73
CA ALA A 120 5.90 15.96 -7.66
C ALA A 120 6.85 16.96 -6.97
N LEU A 121 6.66 17.20 -5.67
CA LEU A 121 7.44 18.18 -4.89
C LEU A 121 8.66 17.55 -4.21
N ILE A 122 8.63 16.24 -3.94
CA ILE A 122 9.71 15.54 -3.22
C ILE A 122 11.00 15.46 -4.03
N LEU A 123 10.97 15.66 -5.34
CA LEU A 123 12.19 15.70 -6.17
C LEU A 123 13.01 17.00 -6.03
N GLY A 124 12.57 17.95 -5.18
CA GLY A 124 13.23 19.23 -4.95
C GLY A 124 13.44 19.57 -3.46
N GLU A 125 13.12 20.80 -3.08
CA GLU A 125 13.36 21.35 -1.73
C GLU A 125 12.61 20.60 -0.61
N ALA A 126 11.54 19.88 -0.96
CA ALA A 126 10.77 19.10 0.02
C ALA A 126 11.52 17.84 0.51
N TYR A 127 12.46 17.29 -0.28
CA TYR A 127 13.23 16.10 0.12
C TYR A 127 13.99 16.28 1.44
N PRO A 128 14.89 17.29 1.58
CA PRO A 128 15.63 17.48 2.83
C PRO A 128 14.69 17.81 3.99
N ILE A 129 13.59 18.54 3.75
CA ILE A 129 12.59 18.87 4.77
C ILE A 129 11.93 17.60 5.30
N PHE A 130 11.44 16.72 4.41
CA PHE A 130 10.85 15.45 4.78
C PHE A 130 11.84 14.55 5.53
N ARG A 131 13.08 14.44 5.04
CA ARG A 131 14.13 13.64 5.68
C ARG A 131 14.55 14.17 7.06
N ALA A 132 14.38 15.47 7.32
CA ALA A 132 14.67 16.10 8.61
C ALA A 132 13.47 16.11 9.57
N PHE A 133 12.25 15.90 9.08
CA PHE A 133 11.05 15.92 9.91
C PHE A 133 11.03 14.78 10.94
N ARG A 134 10.69 15.08 12.19
CA ARG A 134 10.68 14.15 13.33
C ARG A 134 9.37 14.12 14.12
N GLY A 135 8.27 14.66 13.56
CA GLY A 135 6.97 14.59 14.22
C GLY A 135 6.48 13.15 14.38
N MET A 136 5.87 12.84 15.52
CA MET A 136 5.32 11.52 15.78
C MET A 136 3.98 11.35 15.04
N PRO A 137 3.81 10.32 14.21
CA PRO A 137 2.54 10.10 13.51
C PRO A 137 1.49 9.53 14.46
N ALA A 138 0.24 9.91 14.23
CA ALA A 138 -0.92 9.21 14.74
C ALA A 138 -1.33 8.09 13.77
N LEU A 139 -1.78 6.96 14.30
CA LEU A 139 -2.36 5.88 13.49
C LEU A 139 -3.88 6.02 13.46
N VAL A 140 -4.41 6.41 12.31
CA VAL A 140 -5.84 6.70 12.13
C VAL A 140 -6.52 5.53 11.41
N PRO A 141 -7.66 5.02 11.90
CA PRO A 141 -8.40 3.96 11.23
C PRO A 141 -8.72 4.26 9.75
N LEU A 142 -8.39 3.31 8.88
CA LEU A 142 -8.44 3.46 7.44
C LEU A 142 -9.67 2.78 6.83
N ALA A 143 -10.42 3.52 6.02
CA ALA A 143 -11.55 2.99 5.25
C ALA A 143 -11.14 2.62 3.82
N SER A 144 -10.33 3.46 3.17
CA SER A 144 -9.89 3.27 1.78
C SER A 144 -8.63 4.10 1.47
N ALA A 145 -7.71 3.55 0.67
CA ALA A 145 -6.52 4.22 0.15
C ALA A 145 -6.03 3.48 -1.10
N ALA A 146 -5.20 4.13 -1.92
CA ALA A 146 -4.37 3.49 -2.94
C ALA A 146 -2.89 3.77 -2.65
N GLY A 147 -1.99 3.04 -3.29
CA GLY A 147 -0.55 3.05 -3.02
C GLY A 147 -0.11 2.03 -1.96
N LEU A 148 0.99 1.32 -2.24
CA LEU A 148 1.62 0.34 -1.35
C LEU A 148 3.10 0.67 -1.06
N GLY A 149 3.44 1.94 -1.21
CA GLY A 149 4.80 2.43 -1.17
C GLY A 149 5.61 2.04 0.07
N LEU A 150 5.04 2.18 1.26
CA LEU A 150 5.55 1.62 2.50
C LEU A 150 4.38 1.25 3.40
N TYR A 151 4.35 0.00 3.85
CA TYR A 151 3.36 -0.45 4.81
C TYR A 151 3.95 -1.53 5.73
N SER A 152 3.26 -1.78 6.84
CA SER A 152 3.49 -2.92 7.71
C SER A 152 2.31 -3.86 7.64
N VAL A 153 2.57 -5.16 7.66
CA VAL A 153 1.54 -6.19 7.70
C VAL A 153 1.88 -7.20 8.79
N SER A 154 0.88 -7.58 9.59
CA SER A 154 1.02 -8.63 10.59
C SER A 154 0.76 -10.01 9.95
N PRO A 155 1.22 -11.13 10.55
CA PRO A 155 0.94 -12.46 10.00
C PRO A 155 -0.56 -12.73 9.83
N GLN A 156 -1.40 -12.31 10.79
CA GLN A 156 -2.85 -12.44 10.63
C GLN A 156 -3.41 -11.52 9.54
N GLY A 157 -2.84 -10.31 9.41
CA GLY A 157 -3.20 -9.35 8.39
C GLY A 157 -2.95 -9.90 7.00
N ALA A 158 -1.75 -10.46 6.78
CA ALA A 158 -1.37 -11.13 5.54
C ALA A 158 -2.33 -12.29 5.20
N ARG A 159 -2.70 -13.14 6.17
CA ARG A 159 -3.71 -14.20 5.96
C ARG A 159 -5.07 -13.64 5.55
N LYS A 160 -5.51 -12.52 6.16
CA LYS A 160 -6.77 -11.86 5.81
C LYS A 160 -6.71 -11.24 4.41
N LEU A 161 -5.59 -10.58 4.05
CA LEU A 161 -5.39 -9.98 2.73
C LEU A 161 -5.44 -11.05 1.64
N LEU A 162 -4.71 -12.16 1.78
CA LEU A 162 -4.77 -13.27 0.82
C LEU A 162 -6.21 -13.81 0.66
N ARG A 163 -6.93 -14.02 1.76
CA ARG A 163 -8.32 -14.52 1.71
C ARG A 163 -9.32 -13.56 1.09
N ARG A 164 -9.09 -12.24 1.20
CA ARG A 164 -10.03 -11.21 0.74
C ARG A 164 -9.77 -10.77 -0.69
N CYS A 165 -8.49 -10.71 -1.08
CA CYS A 165 -8.09 -10.25 -2.40
C CYS A 165 -8.09 -11.37 -3.44
N LEU A 166 -7.79 -12.61 -3.06
CA LEU A 166 -7.62 -13.70 -4.03
C LEU A 166 -8.93 -14.48 -4.29
N PRO A 167 -9.23 -14.80 -5.56
CA PRO A 167 -8.50 -14.41 -6.77
C PRO A 167 -8.73 -12.92 -7.12
N LEU A 168 -7.67 -12.24 -7.57
CA LEU A 168 -7.78 -10.87 -8.07
C LEU A 168 -8.68 -10.84 -9.29
N SER A 169 -9.74 -10.04 -9.23
CA SER A 169 -10.82 -10.05 -10.23
C SER A 169 -11.10 -8.67 -10.86
N GLY A 170 -10.38 -7.62 -10.44
CA GLY A 170 -10.58 -6.27 -10.97
C GLY A 170 -11.95 -5.67 -10.63
N GLN A 171 -12.60 -6.18 -9.59
CA GLN A 171 -13.88 -5.66 -9.11
C GLN A 171 -13.71 -4.20 -8.64
N PRO A 172 -14.61 -3.28 -9.02
CA PRO A 172 -14.45 -1.87 -8.71
C PRO A 172 -14.33 -1.59 -7.21
N ALA A 173 -13.51 -0.59 -6.87
CA ALA A 173 -13.39 -0.06 -5.52
C ALA A 173 -14.33 1.11 -5.29
N ARG A 174 -14.68 1.42 -4.04
CA ARG A 174 -15.45 2.63 -3.72
C ARG A 174 -14.56 3.86 -3.80
N TYR A 175 -15.09 4.96 -4.31
CA TYR A 175 -14.38 6.22 -4.34
C TYR A 175 -14.53 6.94 -2.99
N ALA A 176 -13.43 7.33 -2.34
CA ALA A 176 -13.49 7.85 -0.96
C ALA A 176 -14.33 9.13 -0.84
N ARG A 177 -14.30 10.01 -1.86
CA ARG A 177 -15.07 11.25 -1.90
C ARG A 177 -16.58 11.01 -2.02
N ASP A 178 -16.96 9.96 -2.72
CA ASP A 178 -18.36 9.64 -3.00
C ASP A 178 -18.56 8.13 -3.00
N LEU A 179 -19.14 7.63 -1.92
CA LEU A 179 -19.39 6.19 -1.72
C LEU A 179 -20.41 5.61 -2.72
N ALA A 180 -21.15 6.45 -3.45
CA ALA A 180 -22.02 6.02 -4.54
C ALA A 180 -21.24 5.82 -5.86
N GLN A 181 -20.03 6.39 -5.97
CA GLN A 181 -19.15 6.21 -7.12
C GLN A 181 -18.19 5.04 -6.91
N THR A 182 -17.78 4.45 -8.04
CA THR A 182 -16.78 3.40 -8.06
C THR A 182 -15.57 3.81 -8.89
N TRP A 183 -14.41 3.35 -8.47
CA TRP A 183 -13.14 3.52 -9.15
C TRP A 183 -12.75 2.20 -9.79
N ARG A 184 -12.22 2.26 -11.03
CA ARG A 184 -11.76 1.06 -11.73
C ARG A 184 -10.58 0.46 -10.97
N ASN A 185 -10.69 -0.82 -10.66
CA ASN A 185 -9.63 -1.56 -10.02
C ASN A 185 -8.66 -2.10 -11.07
N THR A 186 -7.45 -1.55 -11.09
CA THR A 186 -6.41 -1.84 -12.09
C THR A 186 -5.13 -2.41 -11.49
N ALA A 187 -5.02 -2.46 -10.16
CA ALA A 187 -3.84 -2.90 -9.44
C ALA A 187 -4.20 -3.36 -8.03
N LEU A 188 -3.25 -4.07 -7.39
CA LEU A 188 -3.45 -4.67 -6.06
C LEU A 188 -3.79 -3.62 -4.99
N ASP A 189 -3.15 -2.46 -5.02
CA ASP A 189 -3.40 -1.37 -4.08
C ASP A 189 -4.88 -0.91 -4.10
N VAL A 190 -5.48 -0.80 -5.28
CA VAL A 190 -6.92 -0.52 -5.44
C VAL A 190 -7.77 -1.69 -4.96
N GLU A 191 -7.33 -2.94 -5.15
CA GLU A 191 -8.01 -4.09 -4.57
C GLU A 191 -7.99 -4.05 -3.02
N LEU A 192 -6.87 -3.71 -2.38
CA LEU A 192 -6.83 -3.55 -0.91
C LEU A 192 -7.79 -2.45 -0.43
N SER A 193 -7.96 -1.38 -1.20
CA SER A 193 -8.89 -0.28 -0.90
C SER A 193 -10.32 -0.76 -0.64
N ARG A 194 -10.74 -1.87 -1.26
CA ARG A 194 -12.06 -2.47 -1.04
C ARG A 194 -12.22 -3.12 0.33
N HIS A 195 -11.11 -3.46 0.97
CA HIS A 195 -11.08 -4.34 2.14
C HIS A 195 -10.63 -3.66 3.42
N TYR A 196 -10.00 -2.48 3.35
CA TYR A 196 -9.47 -1.78 4.53
C TYR A 196 -10.51 -1.56 5.63
N ALA A 197 -11.73 -1.12 5.29
CA ALA A 197 -12.80 -0.94 6.28
C ALA A 197 -13.22 -2.23 7.02
N GLY A 198 -12.94 -3.41 6.45
CA GLY A 198 -13.17 -4.72 7.08
C GLY A 198 -11.92 -5.31 7.76
N LEU A 199 -10.84 -4.55 7.80
CA LEU A 199 -9.57 -4.87 8.44
C LEU A 199 -9.35 -3.92 9.62
N ARG A 200 -8.43 -4.30 10.50
CA ARG A 200 -7.80 -3.33 11.41
C ARG A 200 -6.67 -2.64 10.66
N ALA A 201 -7.09 -1.81 9.72
CA ALA A 201 -6.22 -1.04 8.84
C ALA A 201 -6.06 0.38 9.38
N PHE A 202 -4.85 0.91 9.32
CA PHE A 202 -4.54 2.26 9.79
C PHE A 202 -3.67 3.00 8.78
N LEU A 203 -3.79 4.31 8.74
CA LEU A 203 -2.88 5.22 8.05
C LEU A 203 -2.10 6.03 9.07
N ALA A 204 -0.79 6.16 8.86
CA ALA A 204 0.05 7.09 9.60
C ALA A 204 -0.16 8.53 9.11
N VAL A 205 -0.48 9.43 10.03
CA VAL A 205 -0.63 10.87 9.77
C VAL A 205 0.23 11.67 10.76
N PRO A 206 1.26 12.41 10.32
CA PRO A 206 1.76 12.48 8.94
C PRO A 206 2.39 11.15 8.46
N VAL A 207 2.54 11.00 7.14
CA VAL A 207 3.16 9.82 6.53
C VAL A 207 4.66 9.70 6.89
N MET A 208 5.17 8.47 6.88
CA MET A 208 6.57 8.13 7.15
C MET A 208 7.36 7.78 5.88
N ALA A 209 6.68 7.65 4.74
CA ALA A 209 7.32 7.58 3.43
C ALA A 209 6.53 8.39 2.39
N VAL A 210 7.24 8.82 1.35
CA VAL A 210 6.68 9.49 0.17
C VAL A 210 7.16 8.73 -1.07
N MET A 211 6.27 8.56 -2.03
CA MET A 211 6.58 7.93 -3.31
C MET A 211 7.03 8.98 -4.29
N ILE A 212 8.12 8.72 -5.02
CA ILE A 212 8.57 9.64 -6.07
C ILE A 212 7.62 9.57 -7.27
N ASN A 213 7.01 8.41 -7.54
CA ASN A 213 6.04 8.23 -8.62
C ASN A 213 6.51 8.90 -9.92
N ASP A 214 7.72 8.57 -10.39
CA ASP A 214 8.22 9.10 -11.65
C ASP A 214 7.45 8.44 -12.81
N GLU A 215 6.38 9.10 -13.25
CA GLU A 215 5.54 8.67 -14.37
C GLU A 215 6.32 8.56 -15.68
N THR A 216 7.52 9.16 -15.79
CA THR A 216 8.38 9.06 -16.99
C THR A 216 9.28 7.82 -16.99
N MET A 217 9.58 7.28 -15.80
CA MET A 217 10.31 6.01 -15.61
C MET A 217 9.36 4.83 -15.44
N SER A 218 8.10 5.09 -15.11
CA SER A 218 7.06 4.09 -14.97
C SER A 218 6.63 3.58 -16.36
N THR A 219 6.99 2.34 -16.69
CA THR A 219 6.64 1.67 -17.97
C THR A 219 5.14 1.39 -18.16
N ILE A 220 4.26 2.11 -17.44
CA ILE A 220 2.81 1.86 -17.38
C ILE A 220 2.02 2.70 -18.40
N LEU A 221 2.65 3.65 -19.10
CA LEU A 221 1.98 4.38 -20.18
C LEU A 221 2.38 3.82 -21.55
N ASN A 222 1.61 2.85 -22.02
CA ASN A 222 1.16 2.85 -23.40
C ASN A 222 -0.30 2.36 -23.44
N PRO A 223 -1.23 3.17 -23.97
CA PRO A 223 -2.64 2.79 -24.12
C PRO A 223 -2.83 1.56 -25.02
#